data_AF-A0A812WF22-F1
#
_entry.id   AF-A0A812WF22-F1
#
_cell.length_a   1.000
_cell.length_b   1.000
_cell.length_c   1.000
_cell.angle_alpha   90.00
_cell.angle_beta   90.00
_cell.angle_gamma   90.00
#
_symmetry.space_group_name_H-M   'P 1'
#
loop_
_entity.id
_entity.type
_entity.pdbx_description
1 polymer ?
#
loop_
_entity_poly.entity_id
_entity_poly.type
_entity_poly.pdbx_seq_one_letter_code
_entity_poly.pdbx_strand_id
1 'polypeptide(L)'
;MEPAGPSPDDEADECCAICFEPGVFVDLPCSCSVKYCSSCWDRALASSVALRGRAHCPSCRSAFKVDYDTERGGLLLSRDPQGNASCDWRTQLYEKVRSVQINKLRGFGAAASRRTGPNRGCGCEVQPRCVCGAELEHISSRSRILRLLEDMEPGWRSRVAQADEMVERLLDSSLVTCDLCDQVAIRAKGVWTCKAGPHTVMHPAAYDVCESCFEAYSGMAMPLPGHVQ
;
A
#
# COMPACT_ATOMS: atom_id res chain seq x y z
N MET A 1 1.59 -47.05 -28.26
CA MET A 1 0.73 -45.93 -27.85
C MET A 1 1.63 -44.98 -27.08
N GLU A 2 2.16 -43.98 -27.77
CA GLU A 2 2.90 -42.90 -27.12
C GLU A 2 1.90 -41.99 -26.39
N PRO A 3 2.24 -41.44 -25.20
CA PRO A 3 1.38 -40.48 -24.53
C PRO A 3 1.35 -39.17 -25.33
N ALA A 4 0.15 -38.66 -25.59
CA ALA A 4 -0.04 -37.35 -26.20
C ALA A 4 0.64 -36.29 -25.33
N GLY A 5 1.54 -35.52 -25.93
CA GLY A 5 2.14 -34.35 -25.29
C GLY A 5 1.07 -33.31 -24.94
N PRO A 6 1.36 -32.41 -23.97
CA PRO A 6 0.42 -31.37 -23.55
C PRO A 6 0.00 -30.52 -24.75
N SER A 7 -1.28 -30.18 -24.78
CA SER A 7 -1.85 -29.39 -25.88
C SER A 7 -1.41 -27.92 -25.73
N PRO A 8 -1.23 -27.17 -26.83
CA PRO A 8 -0.82 -25.76 -26.76
C PRO A 8 -1.86 -24.85 -26.07
N ASP A 9 -3.07 -25.35 -25.79
CA ASP A 9 -4.12 -24.63 -25.07
C ASP A 9 -3.96 -24.72 -23.53
N ASP A 10 -3.08 -25.59 -23.01
CA ASP A 10 -2.84 -25.76 -21.57
C ASP A 10 -1.94 -24.63 -20.99
N GLU A 11 -1.19 -23.90 -21.83
CA GLU A 11 -0.29 -22.81 -21.38
C GLU A 11 -1.04 -21.52 -21.02
N ALA A 12 -2.23 -21.29 -21.59
CA ALA A 12 -3.06 -20.11 -21.27
C ALA A 12 -3.67 -20.19 -19.86
N ASP A 13 -3.71 -21.39 -19.28
CA ASP A 13 -4.33 -21.66 -17.98
C ASP A 13 -3.38 -21.34 -16.80
N GLU A 14 -2.15 -20.89 -17.05
CA GLU A 14 -1.13 -20.59 -16.02
C GLU A 14 -0.78 -19.10 -15.88
N CYS A 15 -1.60 -18.20 -16.41
CA CYS A 15 -1.35 -16.75 -16.36
C CYS A 15 -2.40 -15.98 -15.56
N CYS A 16 -2.00 -14.83 -15.02
CA CYS A 16 -2.91 -13.88 -14.38
C CYS A 16 -3.92 -13.35 -15.41
N ALA A 17 -5.22 -13.43 -15.11
CA ALA A 17 -6.28 -12.98 -16.01
C ALA A 17 -6.36 -11.44 -16.21
N ILE A 18 -5.45 -10.66 -15.61
CA ILE A 18 -5.38 -9.20 -15.75
C ILE A 18 -4.11 -8.77 -16.47
N CYS A 19 -2.92 -9.17 -15.99
CA CYS A 19 -1.66 -8.80 -16.62
C CYS A 19 -1.13 -9.83 -17.62
N PHE A 20 -1.74 -11.02 -17.70
CA PHE A 20 -1.32 -12.14 -18.55
C PHE A 20 0.09 -12.66 -18.26
N GLU A 21 0.63 -12.36 -17.07
CA GLU A 21 1.93 -12.86 -16.62
C GLU A 21 1.77 -14.15 -15.79
N PRO A 22 2.69 -15.12 -15.93
CA PRO A 22 2.71 -16.32 -15.10
C PRO A 22 3.19 -15.98 -13.68
N GLY A 23 2.79 -16.79 -12.69
CA GLY A 23 3.29 -16.60 -11.32
C GLY A 23 2.50 -17.32 -10.24
N VAL A 24 2.68 -16.86 -9.01
CA VAL A 24 1.92 -17.34 -7.85
C VAL A 24 0.55 -16.65 -7.82
N PHE A 25 -0.50 -17.45 -7.76
CA PHE A 25 -1.88 -16.96 -7.77
C PHE A 25 -2.49 -16.95 -6.38
N VAL A 26 -3.39 -16.01 -6.16
CA VAL A 26 -4.13 -15.90 -4.90
C VAL A 26 -5.26 -16.93 -4.85
N ASP A 27 -5.49 -17.48 -3.66
CA ASP A 27 -6.70 -18.27 -3.41
C ASP A 27 -7.91 -17.35 -3.28
N LEU A 28 -8.90 -17.57 -4.14
CA LEU A 28 -10.10 -16.74 -4.16
C LEU A 28 -11.07 -17.13 -3.04
N PRO A 29 -11.63 -16.15 -2.29
CA PRO A 29 -12.68 -16.45 -1.32
C PRO A 29 -14.01 -16.86 -2.00
N CYS A 30 -14.15 -16.61 -3.30
CA CYS A 30 -15.29 -16.99 -4.12
C CYS A 30 -15.06 -18.32 -4.88
N SER A 31 -16.07 -18.84 -5.58
CA SER A 31 -15.99 -20.12 -6.32
C SER A 31 -15.43 -19.95 -7.74
N CYS A 32 -14.77 -18.81 -8.01
CA CYS A 32 -14.14 -18.57 -9.31
C CYS A 32 -12.90 -19.45 -9.45
N SER A 33 -12.70 -20.00 -10.64
CA SER A 33 -11.46 -20.68 -11.03
C SER A 33 -10.44 -19.74 -11.70
N VAL A 34 -10.77 -18.46 -11.86
CA VAL A 34 -9.91 -17.46 -12.51
C VAL A 34 -8.68 -17.18 -11.65
N LYS A 35 -7.50 -17.13 -12.27
CA LYS A 35 -6.23 -16.90 -11.60
C LYS A 35 -5.85 -15.41 -11.62
N TYR A 36 -5.46 -14.87 -10.48
CA TYR A 36 -4.95 -13.49 -10.35
C TYR A 36 -3.65 -13.50 -9.56
N CYS A 37 -2.64 -12.76 -10.03
CA CYS A 37 -1.47 -12.47 -9.20
C CYS A 37 -1.87 -11.52 -8.06
N SER A 38 -1.10 -11.51 -6.97
CA SER A 38 -1.40 -10.70 -5.77
C SER A 38 -1.57 -9.21 -6.08
N SER A 39 -0.71 -8.65 -6.92
CA SER A 39 -0.74 -7.23 -7.31
C SER A 39 -2.03 -6.86 -8.06
N CYS A 40 -2.41 -7.64 -9.08
CA CYS A 40 -3.63 -7.37 -9.83
C CYS A 40 -4.89 -7.60 -8.99
N TRP A 41 -4.87 -8.60 -8.11
CA TRP A 41 -5.95 -8.87 -7.16
C TRP A 41 -6.15 -7.69 -6.21
N ASP A 42 -5.11 -7.26 -5.50
CA ASP A 42 -5.18 -6.15 -4.54
C ASP A 42 -5.61 -4.85 -5.20
N ARG A 43 -5.06 -4.55 -6.39
CA ARG A 43 -5.45 -3.36 -7.17
C ARG A 43 -6.93 -3.40 -7.53
N ALA A 44 -7.44 -4.54 -7.99
CA ALA A 44 -8.83 -4.65 -8.39
C ALA A 44 -9.78 -4.55 -7.18
N LEU A 45 -9.39 -5.12 -6.04
CA LEU A 45 -10.13 -4.95 -4.79
C LEU A 45 -10.11 -3.49 -4.32
N ALA A 46 -8.95 -2.83 -4.32
CA ALA A 46 -8.82 -1.41 -3.94
C ALA A 46 -9.71 -0.51 -4.81
N SER A 47 -9.69 -0.72 -6.13
CA SER A 47 -10.59 -0.01 -7.07
C SER A 47 -12.06 -0.25 -6.76
N SER A 48 -12.45 -1.48 -6.41
CA SER A 48 -13.84 -1.78 -6.04
C SER A 48 -14.26 -1.10 -4.74
N VAL A 49 -13.35 -1.01 -3.75
CA VAL A 49 -13.59 -0.27 -2.50
C VAL A 49 -13.73 1.22 -2.77
N ALA A 50 -12.87 1.81 -3.60
CA ALA A 50 -12.93 3.22 -3.95
C ALA A 50 -14.24 3.57 -4.69
N LEU A 51 -14.67 2.73 -5.64
CA LEU A 51 -15.84 3.00 -6.48
C LEU A 51 -17.17 2.60 -5.84
N ARG A 52 -17.20 1.56 -4.99
CA ARG A 52 -18.44 0.95 -4.47
C ARG A 52 -18.48 0.84 -2.95
N GLY A 53 -17.45 1.33 -2.25
CA GLY A 53 -17.33 1.24 -0.80
C GLY A 53 -16.99 -0.16 -0.26
N ARG A 54 -16.85 -1.18 -1.12
CA ARG A 54 -16.63 -2.58 -0.74
C ARG A 54 -15.75 -3.34 -1.71
N ALA A 55 -15.00 -4.30 -1.16
CA ALA A 55 -14.16 -5.21 -1.92
C ALA A 55 -15.02 -6.22 -2.70
N HIS A 56 -14.78 -6.36 -4.00
CA HIS A 56 -15.50 -7.29 -4.86
C HIS A 56 -14.56 -8.09 -5.76
N CYS A 57 -14.91 -9.36 -6.00
CA CYS A 57 -14.22 -10.17 -7.00
C CYS A 57 -14.32 -9.53 -8.40
N PRO A 58 -13.22 -9.39 -9.17
CA PRO A 58 -13.25 -8.80 -10.51
C PRO A 58 -14.07 -9.61 -11.52
N SER A 59 -14.16 -10.94 -11.35
CA SER A 59 -14.89 -11.83 -12.25
C SER A 59 -16.35 -12.01 -11.85
N CYS A 60 -16.65 -12.60 -10.68
CA CYS A 60 -18.04 -12.89 -10.28
C CYS A 60 -18.73 -11.78 -9.50
N ARG A 61 -18.01 -10.70 -9.14
CA ARG A 61 -18.54 -9.58 -8.35
C ARG A 61 -19.10 -9.97 -6.98
N SER A 62 -18.73 -11.14 -6.44
CA SER A 62 -19.02 -11.47 -5.03
C SER A 62 -18.41 -10.41 -4.12
N ALA A 63 -19.19 -9.91 -3.17
CA ALA A 63 -18.75 -8.96 -2.18
C ALA A 63 -17.98 -9.66 -1.04
N PHE A 64 -16.95 -8.98 -0.53
CA PHE A 64 -16.12 -9.47 0.55
C PHE A 64 -16.11 -8.51 1.73
N LYS A 65 -16.17 -9.09 2.93
CA LYS A 65 -15.73 -8.44 4.15
C LYS A 65 -14.21 -8.51 4.22
N VAL A 66 -13.61 -7.35 4.49
CA VAL A 66 -12.17 -7.19 4.66
C VAL A 66 -11.87 -7.07 6.15
N ASP A 67 -10.88 -7.83 6.61
CA ASP A 67 -10.30 -7.71 7.94
C ASP A 67 -8.77 -7.85 7.85
N TYR A 68 -8.05 -7.66 8.96
CA TYR A 68 -6.62 -7.87 9.07
C TYR A 68 -6.29 -8.89 10.16
N ASP A 69 -5.53 -9.91 9.80
CA ASP A 69 -4.94 -10.86 10.73
C ASP A 69 -3.60 -10.32 11.23
N THR A 70 -3.57 -9.89 12.50
CA THR A 70 -2.36 -9.36 13.13
C THR A 70 -1.30 -10.43 13.39
N GLU A 71 -1.69 -11.71 13.52
CA GLU A 71 -0.77 -12.81 13.76
C GLU A 71 -0.10 -13.26 12.47
N ARG A 72 -0.88 -13.42 11.39
CA ARG A 72 -0.37 -13.76 10.06
C ARG A 72 0.25 -12.58 9.32
N GLY A 73 -0.13 -11.35 9.70
CA GLY A 73 0.37 -10.12 9.09
C GLY A 73 -0.19 -9.87 7.68
N GLY A 74 -1.48 -10.10 7.47
CA GLY A 74 -2.11 -9.98 6.15
C GLY A 74 -3.62 -9.76 6.18
N LEU A 75 -4.18 -9.46 5.01
CA LEU A 75 -5.62 -9.29 4.85
C LEU A 75 -6.35 -10.62 4.95
N LEU A 76 -7.49 -10.61 5.62
CA LEU A 76 -8.48 -11.68 5.60
C LEU A 76 -9.69 -11.22 4.77
N LEU A 77 -10.01 -12.00 3.75
CA LEU A 77 -11.17 -11.78 2.91
C LEU A 77 -12.16 -12.92 3.14
N SER A 78 -13.38 -12.57 3.50
CA SER A 78 -14.48 -13.52 3.69
C SER A 78 -15.69 -13.07 2.87
N ARG A 79 -16.50 -14.02 2.36
CA ARG A 79 -17.71 -13.66 1.61
C ARG A 79 -18.69 -12.90 2.51
N ASP A 80 -19.22 -11.80 1.99
CA ASP A 80 -20.31 -11.04 2.62
C ASP A 80 -21.49 -10.92 1.64
N PRO A 81 -22.30 -11.98 1.48
CA PRO A 81 -23.42 -11.98 0.54
C PRO A 81 -24.56 -11.04 0.98
N GLN A 82 -24.64 -10.69 2.26
CA GLN A 82 -25.72 -9.86 2.80
C GLN A 82 -25.38 -8.37 2.74
N GLY A 83 -24.11 -8.01 2.54
CA GLY A 83 -23.71 -6.62 2.43
C GLY A 83 -24.07 -5.84 3.69
N ASN A 84 -23.96 -6.47 4.86
CA ASN A 84 -24.20 -5.83 6.15
C ASN A 84 -22.94 -5.15 6.70
N ALA A 85 -21.84 -5.14 5.93
CA ALA A 85 -20.65 -4.36 6.27
C ALA A 85 -21.02 -2.89 6.50
N SER A 86 -21.10 -2.53 7.78
CA SER A 86 -21.40 -1.19 8.26
C SER A 86 -20.29 -0.23 7.84
N CYS A 87 -20.56 1.06 7.93
CA CYS A 87 -19.61 2.15 7.70
C CYS A 87 -18.30 2.02 8.53
N ASP A 88 -18.27 1.14 9.54
CA ASP A 88 -17.24 1.04 10.56
C ASP A 88 -16.09 0.07 10.24
N TRP A 89 -16.20 -0.75 9.18
CA TRP A 89 -15.16 -1.76 8.89
C TRP A 89 -13.79 -1.12 8.57
N ARG A 90 -13.79 0.07 7.97
CA ARG A 90 -12.54 0.80 7.65
C ARG A 90 -11.84 1.25 8.92
N THR A 91 -12.57 1.81 9.88
CA THR A 91 -12.02 2.26 11.17
C THR A 91 -11.36 1.09 11.89
N GLN A 92 -12.06 -0.04 11.99
CA GLN A 92 -11.54 -1.25 12.62
C GLN A 92 -10.30 -1.80 11.90
N LEU A 93 -10.29 -1.77 10.56
CA LEU A 93 -9.13 -2.15 9.77
C LEU A 93 -7.93 -1.24 10.06
N TYR A 94 -8.14 0.09 10.06
CA TYR A 94 -7.07 1.06 10.31
C TYR A 94 -6.47 0.92 11.71
N GLU A 95 -7.28 0.67 12.74
CA GLU A 95 -6.79 0.46 14.11
C GLU A 95 -5.87 -0.76 14.22
N LYS A 96 -6.27 -1.89 13.62
CA LYS A 96 -5.44 -3.11 13.57
C LYS A 96 -4.15 -2.88 12.81
N VAL A 97 -4.25 -2.26 11.63
CA VAL A 97 -3.12 -1.95 10.75
C VAL A 97 -2.12 -1.01 11.44
N ARG A 98 -2.59 0.02 12.15
CA ARG A 98 -1.75 0.99 12.87
C ARG A 98 -0.80 0.32 13.86
N SER A 99 -1.32 -0.57 14.69
CA SER A 99 -0.52 -1.31 15.68
C SER A 99 0.59 -2.16 15.02
N VAL A 100 0.25 -2.80 13.90
CA VAL A 100 1.18 -3.63 13.14
C VAL A 100 2.27 -2.79 12.50
N GLN A 101 1.93 -1.64 11.91
CA GLN A 101 2.90 -0.74 11.33
C GLN A 101 3.89 -0.20 12.37
N ILE A 102 3.41 0.19 13.56
CA ILE A 102 4.27 0.64 14.66
C ILE A 102 5.30 -0.45 15.01
N ASN A 103 4.86 -1.71 15.09
CA ASN A 103 5.76 -2.82 15.38
C ASN A 103 6.77 -3.06 14.26
N LYS A 104 6.37 -2.91 12.98
CA LYS A 104 7.29 -2.98 11.83
C LYS A 104 8.35 -1.88 11.90
N LEU A 105 7.98 -0.64 12.23
CA LEU A 105 8.92 0.47 12.39
C LEU A 105 9.90 0.24 13.55
N ARG A 106 9.42 -0.25 14.70
CA ARG A 106 10.28 -0.61 15.84
C ARG A 106 11.27 -1.71 15.49
N GLY A 107 10.81 -2.75 14.78
CA GLY A 107 11.65 -3.84 14.32
C GLY A 107 12.72 -3.38 13.32
N PHE A 108 12.34 -2.49 12.39
CA PHE A 108 13.26 -1.82 11.48
C PHE A 108 14.34 -1.05 12.24
N GLY A 109 13.94 -0.20 13.19
CA GLY A 109 14.83 0.55 14.06
C GLY A 109 15.87 -0.31 14.78
N ALA A 110 15.39 -1.34 15.48
CA ALA A 110 16.24 -2.29 16.20
C ALA A 110 17.23 -3.02 15.27
N ALA A 111 16.82 -3.34 14.04
CA ALA A 111 17.70 -3.95 13.05
C ALA A 111 18.75 -2.97 12.52
N ALA A 112 18.38 -1.70 12.30
CA ALA A 112 19.28 -0.65 11.85
C ALA A 112 20.37 -0.32 12.89
N SER A 113 19.99 -0.18 14.18
CA SER A 113 20.95 0.12 15.26
C SER A 113 22.00 -0.97 15.48
N ARG A 114 21.70 -2.25 15.17
CA ARG A 114 22.69 -3.34 15.26
C ARG A 114 23.80 -3.22 14.22
N ARG A 115 23.60 -2.48 13.13
CA ARG A 115 24.53 -2.38 12.00
C ARG A 115 25.45 -1.17 12.07
N THR A 116 25.12 -0.18 12.90
CA THR A 116 25.99 0.96 13.18
C THR A 116 27.12 0.64 14.18
N GLY A 117 27.15 -0.59 14.71
CA GLY A 117 28.26 -1.10 15.52
C GLY A 117 29.55 -1.35 14.70
N PRO A 118 30.71 -1.48 15.37
CA PRO A 118 32.03 -1.55 14.71
C PRO A 118 32.25 -2.81 13.83
N ASN A 119 31.39 -3.81 13.92
CA ASN A 119 31.52 -5.06 13.16
C ASN A 119 30.55 -5.07 11.97
N ARG A 120 31.03 -4.55 10.83
CA ARG A 120 30.25 -4.38 9.58
C ARG A 120 29.93 -5.73 8.93
N GLY A 121 28.85 -6.37 9.34
CA GLY A 121 28.26 -7.51 8.63
C GLY A 121 27.33 -7.07 7.50
N CYS A 122 27.60 -7.60 6.29
CA CYS A 122 26.81 -7.65 5.05
C CYS A 122 25.87 -6.45 4.75
N GLY A 123 26.17 -5.67 3.71
CA GLY A 123 25.52 -4.39 3.34
C GLY A 123 24.10 -4.44 2.77
N CYS A 124 23.24 -5.40 3.13
CA CYS A 124 21.86 -5.43 2.65
C CYS A 124 21.05 -4.25 3.24
N GLU A 125 20.86 -3.12 2.54
CA GLU A 125 20.06 -2.01 3.07
C GLU A 125 18.70 -2.52 3.60
N VAL A 126 18.45 -2.32 4.89
CA VAL A 126 17.15 -2.65 5.45
C VAL A 126 16.28 -1.44 5.12
N GLN A 127 15.25 -1.63 4.30
CA GLN A 127 14.28 -0.58 4.00
C GLN A 127 13.09 -0.73 4.97
N PRO A 128 12.56 0.36 5.54
CA PRO A 128 11.32 0.28 6.30
C PRO A 128 10.19 -0.24 5.41
N ARG A 129 9.37 -1.15 5.94
CA ARG A 129 8.24 -1.75 5.22
C ARG A 129 6.91 -1.23 5.72
N CYS A 130 5.98 -1.09 4.79
CA CYS A 130 4.58 -0.83 5.03
C CYS A 130 3.88 -2.11 5.52
N VAL A 131 2.71 -1.94 6.14
CA VAL A 131 1.82 -3.01 6.59
C VAL A 131 1.40 -3.93 5.45
N CYS A 132 1.31 -3.39 4.23
CA CYS A 132 1.02 -4.16 3.02
C CYS A 132 2.21 -4.98 2.48
N GLY A 133 3.38 -4.86 3.11
CA GLY A 133 4.60 -5.56 2.72
C GLY A 133 5.48 -4.80 1.73
N ALA A 134 4.93 -3.82 1.01
CA ALA A 134 5.70 -2.93 0.15
C ALA A 134 6.63 -2.03 0.97
N GLU A 135 7.61 -1.44 0.29
CA GLU A 135 8.57 -0.52 0.90
C GLU A 135 7.94 0.83 1.24
N LEU A 136 8.42 1.44 2.32
CA LEU A 136 8.23 2.85 2.60
C LEU A 136 9.41 3.62 2.01
N GLU A 137 9.10 4.73 1.35
CA GLU A 137 10.09 5.69 0.86
C GLU A 137 9.83 7.06 1.46
N HIS A 138 10.91 7.80 1.73
CA HIS A 138 10.83 9.18 2.16
C HIS A 138 10.86 10.09 0.94
N ILE A 139 9.83 10.93 0.80
CA ILE A 139 9.72 11.89 -0.30
C ILE A 139 9.36 13.27 0.22
N SER A 140 9.64 14.31 -0.57
CA SER A 140 9.24 15.68 -0.22
C SER A 140 7.72 15.82 -0.17
N SER A 141 7.24 16.78 0.63
CA SER A 141 5.81 17.14 0.69
C SER A 141 5.24 17.44 -0.71
N ARG A 142 6.02 18.16 -1.54
CA ARG A 142 5.64 18.47 -2.93
C ARG A 142 5.52 17.22 -3.78
N SER A 143 6.51 16.32 -3.71
CA SER A 143 6.48 15.04 -4.42
C SER A 143 5.25 14.22 -4.02
N ARG A 144 4.85 14.24 -2.74
CA ARG A 144 3.67 13.52 -2.27
C ARG A 144 2.37 14.09 -2.85
N ILE A 145 2.21 15.41 -2.87
CA ILE A 145 1.05 16.07 -3.49
C ILE A 145 0.96 15.76 -4.98
N LEU A 146 2.09 15.80 -5.70
CA LEU A 146 2.12 15.42 -7.11
C LEU A 146 1.66 13.98 -7.35
N ARG A 147 2.06 13.05 -6.48
CA ARG A 147 1.60 11.66 -6.53
C ARG A 147 0.12 11.54 -6.20
N LEU A 148 -0.37 12.25 -5.18
CA LEU A 148 -1.79 12.28 -4.83
C LEU A 148 -2.66 12.68 -6.03
N LEU A 149 -2.26 13.73 -6.74
CA LEU A 149 -2.99 14.20 -7.91
C LEU A 149 -2.93 13.21 -9.07
N GLU A 150 -1.78 12.59 -9.32
CA GLU A 150 -1.64 11.54 -10.34
C GLU A 150 -2.49 10.31 -10.03
N ASP A 151 -2.55 9.92 -8.77
CA ASP A 151 -3.32 8.79 -8.27
C ASP A 151 -4.83 9.03 -8.38
N MET A 152 -5.28 10.27 -8.13
CA MET A 152 -6.69 10.66 -8.22
C MET A 152 -7.14 10.85 -9.68
N GLU A 153 -6.31 11.50 -10.50
CA GLU A 153 -6.62 11.83 -11.87
C GLU A 153 -5.36 11.72 -12.75
N PRO A 154 -5.14 10.55 -13.37
CA PRO A 154 -4.01 10.37 -14.29
C PRO A 154 -4.03 11.40 -15.41
N GLY A 155 -2.89 12.08 -15.60
CA GLY A 155 -2.77 13.16 -16.57
C GLY A 155 -3.42 14.48 -16.18
N TRP A 156 -3.76 14.71 -14.90
CA TRP A 156 -4.34 15.98 -14.41
C TRP A 156 -3.57 17.24 -14.87
N ARG A 157 -2.24 17.14 -15.04
CA ARG A 157 -1.39 18.27 -15.46
C ARG A 157 -1.80 18.88 -16.79
N SER A 158 -2.31 18.09 -17.73
CA SER A 158 -2.74 18.60 -19.03
C SER A 158 -4.12 19.27 -18.99
N ARG A 159 -4.87 19.09 -17.90
CA ARG A 159 -6.23 19.58 -17.71
C ARG A 159 -6.30 20.87 -16.89
N VAL A 160 -5.20 21.25 -16.26
CA VAL A 160 -5.12 22.41 -15.35
C VAL A 160 -4.13 23.43 -15.92
N ALA A 161 -4.61 24.66 -16.19
CA ALA A 161 -3.80 25.73 -16.78
C ALA A 161 -2.63 26.19 -15.89
N GLN A 162 -2.78 26.08 -14.56
CA GLN A 162 -1.78 26.50 -13.56
C GLN A 162 -1.50 25.34 -12.60
N ALA A 163 -0.86 24.30 -13.12
CA ALA A 163 -0.58 23.08 -12.36
C ALA A 163 0.28 23.34 -11.10
N ASP A 164 1.30 24.20 -11.22
CA ASP A 164 2.19 24.50 -10.08
C ASP A 164 1.47 25.28 -8.97
N GLU A 165 0.67 26.29 -9.30
CA GLU A 165 -0.12 27.04 -8.29
C GLU A 165 -1.11 26.14 -7.56
N MET A 166 -1.72 25.17 -8.26
CA MET A 166 -2.56 24.17 -7.62
C MET A 166 -1.79 23.34 -6.60
N VAL A 167 -0.57 22.91 -6.94
CA VAL A 167 0.29 22.14 -6.03
C VAL A 167 0.64 22.95 -4.78
N GLU A 168 1.02 24.21 -4.94
CA GLU A 168 1.33 25.09 -3.80
C GLU A 168 0.12 25.28 -2.89
N ARG A 169 -1.09 25.51 -3.44
CA ARG A 169 -2.32 25.58 -2.63
C ARG A 169 -2.60 24.30 -1.85
N LEU A 170 -2.26 23.14 -2.41
CA LEU A 170 -2.47 21.85 -1.76
C LEU A 170 -1.39 21.54 -0.72
N LEU A 171 -0.19 22.11 -0.86
CA LEU A 171 0.87 22.02 0.15
C LEU A 171 0.46 22.71 1.46
N ASP A 172 -0.27 23.82 1.35
CA ASP A 172 -0.81 24.54 2.51
C ASP A 172 -2.06 23.88 3.11
N SER A 173 -2.58 22.84 2.45
CA SER A 173 -3.79 22.13 2.88
C SER A 173 -3.49 20.95 3.80
N SER A 174 -4.51 20.50 4.56
CA SER A 174 -4.41 19.34 5.45
C SER A 174 -4.72 18.00 4.75
N LEU A 175 -4.50 17.90 3.43
CA LEU A 175 -4.96 16.75 2.63
C LEU A 175 -4.21 15.45 2.88
N VAL A 176 -2.95 15.52 3.31
CA VAL A 176 -2.14 14.33 3.62
C VAL A 176 -2.05 14.19 5.13
N THR A 177 -2.75 13.21 5.68
CA THR A 177 -2.74 12.87 7.10
C THR A 177 -1.83 11.67 7.37
N CYS A 178 -1.29 11.60 8.58
CA CYS A 178 -0.44 10.51 9.03
C CYS A 178 -1.32 9.38 9.55
N ASP A 179 -1.17 8.17 9.01
CA ASP A 179 -1.96 6.99 9.42
C ASP A 179 -1.68 6.53 10.87
N LEU A 180 -0.61 7.05 11.50
CA LEU A 180 -0.23 6.69 12.86
C LEU A 180 -0.75 7.65 13.94
N CYS A 181 -0.85 8.95 13.64
CA CYS A 181 -1.25 9.96 14.63
C CYS A 181 -2.42 10.85 14.19
N ASP A 182 -2.93 10.60 12.98
CA ASP A 182 -4.05 11.32 12.35
C ASP A 182 -3.82 12.84 12.18
N GLN A 183 -2.58 13.32 12.40
CA GLN A 183 -2.17 14.71 12.16
C GLN A 183 -1.69 14.91 10.71
N VAL A 184 -1.60 16.15 10.25
CA VAL A 184 -1.07 16.48 8.92
C VAL A 184 0.37 15.98 8.77
N ALA A 185 0.60 15.07 7.83
CA ALA A 185 1.88 14.40 7.66
C ALA A 185 2.95 15.27 6.98
N ILE A 186 2.52 16.21 6.14
CA ILE A 186 3.39 17.03 5.28
C ILE A 186 3.79 18.38 5.91
N ARG A 187 3.54 18.60 7.22
CA ARG A 187 4.00 19.82 7.92
C ARG A 187 5.52 19.93 7.98
N ALA A 188 6.22 18.81 7.89
CA ALA A 188 7.67 18.76 7.86
C ALA A 188 8.19 18.82 6.40
N LYS A 189 9.49 18.61 6.19
CA LYS A 189 10.09 18.71 4.85
C LYS A 189 9.75 17.52 3.94
N GLY A 190 9.31 16.42 4.53
CA GLY A 190 8.88 15.23 3.79
C GLY A 190 7.95 14.34 4.60
N VAL A 191 7.64 13.22 3.98
CA VAL A 191 6.73 12.18 4.50
C VAL A 191 7.23 10.83 4.04
N TRP A 192 7.09 9.82 4.91
CA TRP A 192 7.28 8.43 4.53
C TRP A 192 5.99 7.90 3.91
N THR A 193 6.03 7.48 2.67
CA THR A 193 4.86 6.98 1.96
C THR A 193 5.09 5.59 1.40
N CYS A 194 4.05 4.78 1.28
CA CYS A 194 4.13 3.44 0.70
C CYS A 194 4.32 3.47 -0.82
N LYS A 195 5.33 2.74 -1.33
CA LYS A 195 5.58 2.61 -2.79
C LYS A 195 4.42 1.98 -3.56
N ALA A 196 3.56 1.20 -2.89
CA ALA A 196 2.37 0.61 -3.53
C ALA A 196 1.24 1.64 -3.77
N GLY A 197 1.35 2.84 -3.19
CA GLY A 197 0.36 3.90 -3.35
C GLY A 197 -1.04 3.49 -2.89
N PRO A 198 -2.12 3.98 -3.52
CA PRO A 198 -3.50 3.67 -3.19
C PRO A 198 -3.99 2.32 -3.75
N HIS A 199 -3.08 1.51 -4.32
CA HIS A 199 -3.45 0.28 -5.03
C HIS A 199 -3.59 -0.94 -4.11
N THR A 200 -3.78 -0.73 -2.81
CA THR A 200 -4.03 -1.81 -1.85
C THR A 200 -5.30 -1.51 -1.06
N VAL A 201 -6.02 -2.57 -0.69
CA VAL A 201 -7.23 -2.45 0.16
C VAL A 201 -6.89 -1.93 1.56
N MET A 202 -5.66 -2.20 2.04
CA MET A 202 -5.20 -1.76 3.36
C MET A 202 -5.15 -0.24 3.47
N HIS A 203 -4.88 0.45 2.39
CA HIS A 203 -4.69 1.89 2.40
C HIS A 203 -5.07 2.52 1.04
N PRO A 204 -6.38 2.64 0.75
CA PRO A 204 -6.89 3.14 -0.53
C PRO A 204 -6.61 4.62 -0.78
N ALA A 205 -6.07 5.35 0.21
CA ALA A 205 -5.63 6.75 0.09
C ALA A 205 -4.09 6.88 0.11
N ALA A 206 -3.37 5.78 -0.15
CA ALA A 206 -1.98 5.54 0.22
C ALA A 206 -1.78 5.45 1.75
N TYR A 207 -0.56 5.07 2.16
CA TYR A 207 -0.18 4.95 3.56
C TYR A 207 0.99 5.91 3.84
N ASP A 208 0.74 6.91 4.67
CA ASP A 208 1.61 8.04 4.94
C ASP A 208 1.96 8.10 6.44
N VAL A 209 3.25 8.21 6.73
CA VAL A 209 3.80 8.33 8.08
C VAL A 209 4.61 9.62 8.16
N CYS A 210 4.23 10.53 9.06
CA CYS A 210 4.99 11.76 9.26
C CYS A 210 6.39 11.47 9.82
N GLU A 211 7.34 12.37 9.58
CA GLU A 211 8.72 12.23 10.07
C GLU A 211 8.77 12.01 11.58
N SER A 212 7.99 12.77 12.36
CA SER A 212 7.96 12.64 13.83
C SER A 212 7.52 11.24 14.29
N CYS A 213 6.51 10.64 13.67
CA CYS A 213 6.09 9.28 14.01
C CYS A 213 7.11 8.24 13.55
N PHE A 214 7.71 8.45 12.37
CA PHE A 214 8.76 7.56 11.90
C PHE A 214 9.94 7.55 12.87
N GLU A 215 10.44 8.72 13.27
CA GLU A 215 11.53 8.85 14.25
C GLU A 215 11.16 8.26 15.61
N ALA A 216 9.97 8.58 16.12
CA ALA A 216 9.50 8.10 17.42
C ALA A 216 9.39 6.57 17.49
N TYR A 217 8.92 5.93 16.42
CA TYR A 217 8.70 4.48 16.42
C TYR A 217 9.88 3.66 15.90
N SER A 218 10.72 4.23 15.02
CA SER A 218 11.95 3.56 14.57
C SER A 218 13.16 3.86 15.46
N GLY A 219 13.15 4.95 16.24
CA GLY A 219 14.33 5.41 16.97
C GLY A 219 15.46 5.91 16.06
N MET A 220 15.23 6.04 14.76
CA MET A 220 16.17 6.58 13.78
C MET A 220 15.83 8.05 13.56
N ALA A 221 16.73 8.96 13.96
CA ALA A 221 16.62 10.36 13.58
C ALA A 221 16.82 10.49 12.06
N MET A 222 15.98 11.29 11.41
CA MET A 222 16.22 11.64 10.02
C MET A 222 17.52 12.46 9.94
N PRO A 223 18.38 12.24 8.93
CA PRO A 223 19.47 13.16 8.69
C PRO A 223 18.86 14.54 8.46
N LEU A 224 19.25 15.52 9.28
CA LEU A 224 18.89 16.91 9.01
C LEU A 224 19.34 17.23 7.57
N PRO A 225 18.47 17.81 6.73
CA PRO A 225 18.88 18.19 5.38
C PRO A 225 20.08 19.13 5.52
N GLY A 226 21.20 18.70 4.96
CA GLY A 226 22.45 19.45 5.00
C GLY A 226 22.22 20.88 4.55
N HIS A 227 22.73 21.83 5.33
CA HIS A 227 23.00 23.17 4.82
C HIS A 227 23.94 22.98 3.62
N VAL A 228 23.40 23.14 2.42
CA VAL A 228 24.22 23.49 1.26
C VAL A 228 24.73 24.90 1.59
N GLN A 229 26.02 24.99 1.94
CA GLN A 229 26.75 26.26 1.93
C GLN A 229 26.94 26.72 0.49
#